data_AF-A0AAN1DTV9-F1
#
_entry.id   AF-A0AAN1DTV9-F1
#
_cell.length_a   1.000
_cell.length_b   1.000
_cell.length_c   1.000
_cell.angle_alpha   90.00
_cell.angle_beta   90.00
_cell.angle_gamma   90.00
#
_symmetry.space_group_name_H-M   'P 1'
#
loop_
_entity.id
_entity.type
_entity.pdbx_description
1 polymer ?
#
loop_
_entity_poly.entity_id
_entity_poly.type
_entity_poly.pdbx_seq_one_letter_code
_entity_poly.pdbx_strand_id
1 'polypeptide(L)'
;MNMVKHKRDNPDTLTAKRADELKALANKTDDEIDYSDIPATDDAQWSDAVRGKFYRPLKTQASVRIDADIMEWLKRPGKGYQTRLNAILREAMIRDLNKK
;
A
#
# COMPACT_ATOMS: atom_id res chain seq x y z
N MET A 1 -12.63 -7.08 -21.35
CA MET A 1 -11.52 -7.45 -20.44
C MET A 1 -12.11 -8.29 -19.32
N ASN A 2 -11.75 -9.58 -19.21
CA ASN A 2 -12.24 -10.44 -18.13
C ASN A 2 -11.42 -10.19 -16.85
N MET A 3 -12.10 -9.87 -15.75
CA MET A 3 -11.48 -9.67 -14.44
C MET A 3 -11.48 -11.00 -13.69
N VAL A 4 -10.31 -11.62 -13.53
CA VAL A 4 -10.13 -12.85 -12.75
C VAL A 4 -10.16 -12.48 -11.26
N LYS A 5 -11.24 -12.83 -10.56
CA LYS A 5 -11.35 -12.63 -9.12
C LYS A 5 -10.74 -13.83 -8.40
N HIS A 6 -9.54 -13.67 -7.85
CA HIS A 6 -8.97 -14.64 -6.91
C HIS A 6 -9.45 -14.31 -5.49
N LYS A 7 -10.18 -15.27 -4.87
CA LYS A 7 -10.41 -15.27 -3.43
C LYS A 7 -9.12 -15.78 -2.79
N ARG A 8 -8.44 -14.95 -1.99
CA ARG A 8 -7.29 -15.41 -1.18
C ARG A 8 -7.86 -16.34 -0.11
N ASP A 9 -7.73 -17.63 -0.34
CA ASP A 9 -8.06 -18.64 0.66
C ASP A 9 -7.09 -18.52 1.84
N ASN A 10 -7.55 -18.85 3.05
CA ASN A 10 -6.68 -18.88 4.22
C ASN A 10 -5.69 -20.03 4.00
N PRO A 11 -4.36 -19.79 3.98
CA PRO A 11 -3.42 -20.84 3.63
C PRO A 11 -3.60 -22.04 4.56
N ASP A 12 -3.66 -23.23 3.95
CA ASP A 12 -3.75 -24.50 4.65
C ASP A 12 -2.61 -24.61 5.69
N THR A 13 -2.89 -25.27 6.82
CA THR A 13 -1.90 -25.40 7.89
C THR A 13 -0.67 -26.16 7.38
N LEU A 14 0.51 -25.75 7.82
CA LEU A 14 1.78 -26.29 7.32
C LEU A 14 1.85 -27.80 7.59
N THR A 15 1.87 -28.61 6.54
CA THR A 15 2.04 -30.07 6.68
C THR A 15 3.45 -30.39 7.18
N ALA A 16 3.59 -31.50 7.92
CA ALA A 16 4.89 -31.92 8.48
C ALA A 16 5.98 -32.06 7.40
N LYS A 17 5.60 -32.54 6.20
CA LYS A 17 6.48 -32.61 5.04
C LYS A 17 6.97 -31.23 4.59
N ARG A 18 6.08 -30.24 4.45
CA ARG A 18 6.46 -28.86 4.09
C ARG A 18 7.36 -28.22 5.14
N ALA A 19 7.13 -28.51 6.41
CA ALA A 19 7.97 -28.02 7.51
C ALA A 19 9.40 -28.56 7.42
N ASP A 20 9.55 -29.83 7.04
CA ASP A 20 10.86 -30.46 6.82
C ASP A 20 11.56 -29.88 5.59
N GLU A 21 10.83 -29.72 4.47
CA GLU A 21 11.35 -29.07 3.26
C GLU A 21 11.83 -27.63 3.52
N LEU A 22 11.09 -26.85 4.30
CA LEU A 22 11.49 -25.49 4.72
C LEU A 22 12.77 -25.50 5.57
N LYS A 23 12.93 -26.47 6.47
CA LYS A 23 14.16 -26.62 7.26
C LYS A 23 15.34 -27.01 6.38
N ALA A 24 15.14 -27.89 5.42
CA ALA A 24 16.19 -28.27 4.46
C ALA A 24 16.62 -27.05 3.62
N LEU A 25 15.66 -26.26 3.11
CA LEU A 25 15.93 -25.03 2.36
C LEU A 25 16.64 -23.97 3.21
N ALA A 26 16.27 -23.82 4.49
CA ALA A 26 16.90 -22.85 5.39
C ALA A 26 18.37 -23.17 5.72
N ASN A 27 18.77 -24.44 5.60
CA ASN A 27 20.17 -24.87 5.82
C ASN A 27 21.00 -24.88 4.54
N LYS A 28 20.39 -24.63 3.37
CA LYS A 28 21.07 -24.59 2.08
C LYS A 28 21.89 -23.30 1.95
N THR A 29 23.10 -23.40 1.42
CA THR A 29 23.97 -22.22 1.21
C THR A 29 23.53 -21.44 -0.03
N ASP A 30 23.85 -20.14 -0.09
CA ASP A 30 23.46 -19.27 -1.20
C ASP A 30 24.12 -19.65 -2.54
N ASP A 31 25.33 -20.22 -2.51
CA ASP A 31 26.06 -20.71 -3.69
C ASP A 31 25.34 -21.85 -4.42
N GLU A 32 24.55 -22.65 -3.68
CA GLU A 32 23.78 -23.75 -4.27
C GLU A 32 22.41 -23.32 -4.82
N ILE A 33 22.12 -22.01 -4.84
CA ILE A 33 20.89 -21.45 -5.42
C ILE A 33 21.12 -21.20 -6.91
N ASP A 34 20.36 -21.91 -7.74
CA ASP A 34 20.39 -21.73 -9.20
C ASP A 34 19.65 -20.46 -9.61
N TYR A 35 20.36 -19.51 -10.21
CA TYR A 35 19.82 -18.26 -10.77
C TYR A 35 19.74 -18.28 -12.31
N SER A 36 19.91 -19.45 -12.95
CA SER A 36 19.97 -19.55 -14.42
C SER A 36 18.71 -19.07 -15.14
N ASP A 37 17.54 -19.19 -14.50
CA ASP A 37 16.24 -18.72 -15.02
C ASP A 37 15.96 -17.23 -14.71
N ILE A 38 16.59 -16.68 -13.67
CA ILE A 38 16.25 -15.36 -13.13
C ILE A 38 17.54 -14.55 -12.94
N PRO A 39 17.85 -13.59 -13.85
CA PRO A 39 19.06 -12.78 -13.72
C PRO A 39 19.06 -12.01 -12.39
N ALA A 40 20.20 -12.01 -11.71
CA ALA A 40 20.39 -11.26 -10.49
C ALA A 40 20.09 -9.77 -10.74
N THR A 41 19.32 -9.16 -9.84
CA THR A 41 18.96 -7.74 -9.94
C THR A 41 20.02 -6.90 -9.21
N ASP A 42 20.65 -5.96 -9.91
CA ASP A 42 21.65 -5.05 -9.35
C ASP A 42 21.02 -3.81 -8.68
N ASP A 43 21.71 -3.18 -7.73
CA ASP A 43 21.30 -1.91 -7.09
C ASP A 43 21.00 -0.80 -8.11
N ALA A 44 21.68 -0.78 -9.27
CA ALA A 44 21.39 0.15 -10.35
C ALA A 44 19.98 -0.02 -10.91
N GLN A 45 19.43 -1.24 -10.93
CA GLN A 45 18.06 -1.50 -11.37
C GLN A 45 17.02 -0.98 -10.37
N TRP A 46 17.40 -0.81 -9.10
CA TRP A 46 16.54 -0.28 -8.04
C TRP A 46 16.68 1.24 -7.85
N SER A 47 17.56 1.91 -8.58
CA SER A 47 17.84 3.34 -8.38
C SER A 47 16.62 4.26 -8.62
N ASP A 48 15.68 3.87 -9.49
CA ASP A 48 14.41 4.59 -9.71
C ASP A 48 13.23 4.02 -8.89
N ALA A 49 13.47 3.02 -8.03
CA ALA A 49 12.40 2.34 -7.33
C ALA A 49 11.76 3.23 -6.26
N VAL A 50 10.60 3.79 -6.58
CA VAL A 50 9.80 4.58 -5.63
C VAL A 50 8.95 3.67 -4.75
N ARG A 51 9.32 3.53 -3.48
CA ARG A 51 8.47 2.88 -2.48
C ARG A 51 7.14 3.61 -2.36
N GLY A 52 6.04 2.86 -2.44
CA GLY A 52 4.70 3.41 -2.21
C GLY A 52 4.09 4.21 -3.37
N LYS A 53 4.64 4.12 -4.59
CA LYS A 53 4.07 4.77 -5.80
C LYS A 53 2.56 4.51 -5.99
N PHE A 54 2.08 3.34 -5.58
CA PHE A 54 0.68 2.94 -5.69
C PHE A 54 -0.12 3.06 -4.40
N TYR A 55 0.47 3.60 -3.33
CA TYR A 55 -0.23 3.79 -2.08
C TYR A 55 -1.39 4.76 -2.28
N ARG A 56 -2.61 4.29 -2.00
CA ARG A 56 -3.81 5.11 -1.95
C ARG A 56 -4.35 5.07 -0.54
N PRO A 57 -4.54 6.23 0.12
CA PRO A 57 -5.13 6.26 1.44
C PRO A 57 -6.55 5.69 1.37
N LEU A 58 -6.84 4.71 2.23
CA LEU A 58 -8.18 4.14 2.35
C LEU A 58 -9.10 5.22 2.94
N LYS A 59 -10.09 5.64 2.17
CA LYS A 59 -11.07 6.63 2.62
C LYS A 59 -12.18 5.91 3.38
N THR A 60 -12.33 6.23 4.65
CA THR A 60 -13.47 5.76 5.44
C THR A 60 -14.62 6.74 5.27
N GLN A 61 -15.83 6.22 5.05
CA GLN A 61 -17.03 7.04 5.03
C GLN A 61 -17.41 7.42 6.46
N ALA A 62 -17.31 8.71 6.78
CA ALA A 62 -17.77 9.27 8.04
C ALA A 62 -18.82 10.35 7.75
N SER A 63 -19.91 10.38 8.53
CA SER A 63 -20.91 11.45 8.47
C SER A 63 -20.53 12.53 9.47
N VAL A 64 -20.19 13.72 8.99
CA VAL A 64 -19.81 14.88 9.81
C VAL A 64 -20.67 16.08 9.44
N ARG A 65 -21.05 16.88 10.44
CA ARG A 65 -21.75 18.15 10.22
C ARG A 65 -20.71 19.26 10.01
N ILE A 66 -20.87 20.00 8.92
CA ILE A 66 -20.02 21.14 8.56
C ILE A 66 -20.92 22.38 8.50
N ASP A 67 -20.38 23.52 8.93
CA ASP A 67 -21.09 24.80 8.85
C ASP A 67 -21.47 25.16 7.40
N ALA A 68 -22.57 25.89 7.24
CA ALA A 68 -23.08 26.29 5.93
C ALA A 68 -22.10 27.20 5.19
N ASP A 69 -21.52 28.21 5.85
CA ASP A 69 -20.58 29.15 5.23
C ASP A 69 -19.32 28.43 4.70
N ILE A 70 -18.79 27.51 5.51
CA ILE A 70 -17.63 26.70 5.15
C ILE A 70 -17.95 25.84 3.92
N MET A 71 -19.16 25.27 3.87
CA MET A 71 -19.60 24.47 2.74
C MET A 71 -19.77 25.31 1.47
N GLU A 72 -20.27 26.54 1.59
CA GLU A 72 -20.38 27.47 0.47
C GLU A 72 -19.00 27.88 -0.04
N TRP A 73 -18.08 28.25 0.85
CA TRP A 73 -16.70 28.58 0.51
C TRP A 73 -15.99 27.42 -0.22
N LEU A 74 -16.11 26.19 0.31
CA LEU A 74 -15.55 24.99 -0.32
C LEU A 74 -16.15 24.69 -1.70
N LYS A 75 -17.39 25.10 -1.96
CA LYS A 75 -18.05 24.92 -3.26
C LYS A 75 -17.71 26.00 -4.29
N ARG A 76 -17.20 27.18 -3.90
CA ARG A 76 -16.90 28.30 -4.83
C ARG A 76 -16.10 27.90 -6.08
N PRO A 77 -15.04 27.06 -5.99
CA PRO A 77 -14.27 26.62 -7.15
C PRO A 77 -14.95 25.52 -8.01
N GLY A 78 -16.19 25.14 -7.69
CA GLY A 78 -16.94 24.11 -8.41
C GLY A 78 -16.70 22.68 -7.91
N LYS A 79 -16.78 21.69 -8.82
CA LYS A 79 -16.73 20.25 -8.51
C LYS A 79 -15.44 19.86 -7.77
N GLY A 80 -15.56 18.94 -6.81
CA GLY A 80 -14.40 18.39 -6.08
C GLY A 80 -14.19 18.93 -4.66
N TYR A 81 -15.19 19.57 -4.05
CA TYR A 81 -15.10 20.08 -2.67
C TYR A 81 -14.71 18.99 -1.65
N GLN A 82 -15.16 17.73 -1.82
CA GLN A 82 -14.81 16.62 -0.94
C GLN A 82 -13.31 16.30 -0.96
N THR A 83 -12.67 16.38 -2.14
CA THR A 83 -11.23 16.19 -2.29
C THR A 83 -10.46 17.30 -1.61
N ARG A 84 -10.93 18.56 -1.74
CA ARG A 84 -10.33 19.73 -1.08
C ARG A 84 -10.47 19.68 0.43
N LEU A 85 -11.66 19.31 0.92
CA LEU A 85 -11.91 19.09 2.35
C LEU A 85 -10.90 18.07 2.91
N ASN A 86 -10.74 16.94 2.25
CA ASN A 86 -9.80 15.90 2.68
C ASN A 86 -8.32 16.35 2.59
N ALA A 87 -7.98 17.24 1.65
CA ALA A 87 -6.64 17.83 1.56
C ALA A 87 -6.35 18.78 2.74
N ILE A 88 -7.31 19.66 3.07
CA ILE A 88 -7.21 20.59 4.20
C ILE A 88 -7.06 19.84 5.52
N LEU A 89 -7.89 18.80 5.74
CA LEU A 89 -7.80 17.96 6.94
C LEU A 89 -6.44 17.26 7.05
N ARG A 90 -5.89 16.78 5.93
CA ARG A 90 -4.56 16.16 5.92
C ARG A 90 -3.46 17.17 6.26
N GLU A 91 -3.52 18.37 5.71
CA GLU A 91 -2.53 19.41 6.00
C GLU A 91 -2.57 19.80 7.49
N ALA A 92 -3.77 19.99 8.04
CA ALA A 92 -3.97 20.27 9.46
C ALA A 92 -3.40 19.15 10.35
N MET A 93 -3.65 17.88 10.00
CA MET A 93 -3.09 16.72 10.69
C MET A 93 -1.55 16.70 10.66
N ILE A 94 -0.94 16.91 9.49
CA ILE A 94 0.53 16.92 9.35
C ILE A 94 1.14 18.06 10.16
N ARG A 95 0.51 19.24 10.14
CA ARG A 95 0.96 20.40 10.92
C ARG A 95 0.91 20.15 12.43
N ASP A 96 -0.10 19.44 12.91
CA ASP A 96 -0.20 19.04 14.33
C ASP A 96 0.91 18.06 14.70
N LEU A 97 1.13 17.04 13.87
CA LEU A 97 2.17 16.03 14.09
C LEU A 97 3.59 16.62 14.08
N ASN A 98 3.87 17.59 13.22
CA ASN A 98 5.17 18.25 13.13
C ASN A 98 5.42 19.32 14.21
N LYS A 99 4.42 19.65 15.04
CA LYS A 99 4.59 20.58 16.17
C LYS A 99 5.03 19.89 17.47
N LYS A 100 5.12 18.56 17.47
CA LYS A 100 5.74 17.76 18.53
C LYS A 100 7.19 17.45 18.18
#